data_AF-A0A1V0PH87-F1
#
_entry.id   AF-A0A1V0PH87-F1
#
_cell.length_a   1.000
_cell.length_b   1.000
_cell.length_c   1.000
_cell.angle_alpha   90.00
_cell.angle_beta   90.00
_cell.angle_gamma   90.00
#
_symmetry.space_group_name_H-M   'P 1'
#
loop_
_entity.id
_entity.type
_entity.pdbx_description
1 polymer ?
#
loop_
_entity_poly.entity_id
_entity_poly.type
_entity_poly.pdbx_seq_one_letter_code
_entity_poly.pdbx_strand_id
1 'polypeptide(L)'
;MTSKIKSLTYLLLFIVGIEIIGGLSGFFAGNIKEIYNNLILPPLAPQDYLFGIVWPILYALIAIAAYLIFYNLKNQKSDSQIALFYFGIQLILNFIWSIIFFK
;
A
#
# COMPACT_ATOMS: atom_id res chain seq x y z
N MET A 1 19.78 -22.02 -8.78
CA MET A 1 20.18 -20.66 -8.34
C MET A 1 19.37 -19.54 -9.01
N THR A 2 18.99 -19.67 -10.28
CA THR A 2 18.28 -18.64 -11.07
C THR A 2 16.83 -18.35 -10.66
N SER A 3 16.10 -19.30 -10.06
CA SER A 3 14.68 -19.07 -9.69
C SER A 3 14.49 -18.18 -8.45
N LYS A 4 15.39 -18.29 -7.46
CA LYS A 4 15.35 -17.44 -6.25
C LYS A 4 15.64 -15.97 -6.58
N ILE A 5 16.61 -15.71 -7.45
CA ILE A 5 16.93 -14.35 -7.89
C ILE A 5 15.73 -13.72 -8.60
N LYS A 6 15.08 -14.46 -9.52
CA LYS A 6 13.85 -13.98 -10.19
C LYS A 6 12.73 -13.68 -9.19
N SER A 7 12.53 -14.56 -8.21
CA SER A 7 11.53 -14.37 -7.13
C SER A 7 11.79 -13.09 -6.33
N LEU A 8 13.04 -12.85 -5.93
CA LEU A 8 13.43 -11.63 -5.22
C LEU A 8 13.25 -10.38 -6.08
N THR A 9 13.63 -10.43 -7.36
CA THR A 9 13.43 -9.32 -8.29
C THR A 9 11.95 -8.96 -8.41
N TYR A 10 11.06 -9.95 -8.55
CA TYR A 10 9.61 -9.68 -8.59
C TYR A 10 9.12 -9.04 -7.29
N LEU A 11 9.52 -9.57 -6.13
CA LEU A 11 9.13 -8.99 -4.85
C LEU A 11 9.53 -7.51 -4.75
N LEU A 12 10.78 -7.19 -5.13
CA LEU A 12 11.26 -5.80 -5.13
C LEU A 12 10.46 -4.91 -6.09
N LEU A 13 10.11 -5.42 -7.28
CA LEU A 13 9.26 -4.68 -8.22
C LEU A 13 7.87 -4.41 -7.65
N PHE A 14 7.26 -5.37 -6.95
CA PHE A 14 5.98 -5.16 -6.25
C PHE A 14 6.12 -4.09 -5.16
N ILE A 15 7.18 -4.15 -4.34
CA ILE A 15 7.42 -3.17 -3.27
C ILE A 15 7.54 -1.77 -3.86
N VAL A 16 8.43 -1.59 -4.85
CA VAL A 16 8.62 -0.29 -5.51
C VAL A 16 7.32 0.21 -6.15
N GLY A 17 6.58 -0.67 -6.82
CA GLY A 17 5.31 -0.30 -7.47
C GLY A 17 4.24 0.16 -6.48
N ILE A 18 4.04 -0.55 -5.37
CA ILE A 18 3.04 -0.20 -4.35
C ILE A 18 3.46 1.04 -3.55
N GLU A 19 4.74 1.22 -3.27
CA GLU A 19 5.26 2.44 -2.64
C GLU A 19 5.05 3.67 -3.51
N ILE A 20 5.25 3.56 -4.84
CA ILE A 20 4.95 4.65 -5.77
C ILE A 20 3.45 4.99 -5.74
N ILE A 21 2.58 3.98 -5.71
CA ILE A 21 1.12 4.19 -5.63
C ILE A 21 0.76 4.92 -4.32
N GLY A 22 1.35 4.51 -3.20
CA GLY A 22 1.18 5.16 -1.90
C GLY A 22 1.69 6.61 -1.90
N GLY A 23 2.88 6.84 -2.44
CA GLY A 23 3.46 8.17 -2.61
C GLY A 23 2.59 9.08 -3.49
N LEU A 24 2.03 8.55 -4.58
CA LEU A 24 1.10 9.29 -5.44
C LEU A 24 -0.21 9.61 -4.72
N SER A 25 -0.76 8.68 -3.92
CA SER A 25 -1.95 8.93 -3.09
C SER A 25 -1.71 10.12 -2.16
N GLY A 26 -0.57 10.12 -1.44
CA GLY A 26 -0.17 11.21 -0.56
C GLY A 26 0.08 12.53 -1.32
N PHE A 27 0.71 12.47 -2.49
CA PHE A 27 0.93 13.63 -3.34
C PHE A 27 -0.38 14.27 -3.80
N PHE A 28 -1.36 13.47 -4.25
CA PHE A 28 -2.66 13.98 -4.71
C PHE A 28 -3.53 14.50 -3.57
N ALA A 29 -3.36 13.97 -2.36
CA ALA A 29 -4.02 14.43 -1.15
C ALA A 29 -3.59 15.87 -0.76
N GLY A 30 -2.36 16.28 -1.06
CA GLY A 30 -1.88 17.63 -0.76
C GLY A 30 -1.22 17.72 0.62
N ASN A 31 -1.51 18.79 1.38
CA ASN A 31 -0.82 19.04 2.65
C ASN A 31 -1.47 18.29 3.84
N ILE A 32 -1.25 16.97 3.87
CA ILE A 32 -1.74 16.07 4.92
C ILE A 32 -1.36 16.57 6.33
N LYS A 33 -0.09 16.99 6.51
CA LYS A 33 0.44 17.42 7.80
C LYS A 33 -0.29 18.67 8.33
N GLU A 34 -0.51 19.66 7.47
CA GLU A 34 -1.21 20.89 7.85
C GLU A 34 -2.66 20.59 8.25
N ILE A 35 -3.39 19.82 7.43
CA ILE A 35 -4.78 19.47 7.71
C ILE A 35 -4.87 18.67 9.01
N TYR A 36 -4.01 17.66 9.19
CA TYR A 36 -3.99 16.85 10.40
C TYR A 36 -3.76 17.67 11.67
N ASN A 37 -2.80 18.60 11.64
CA ASN A 37 -2.46 19.44 12.79
C ASN A 37 -3.54 20.49 13.13
N ASN A 38 -4.45 20.78 12.19
CA ASN A 38 -5.58 21.68 12.42
C ASN A 38 -6.82 20.96 12.99
N LEU A 39 -6.79 19.63 13.12
CA LEU A 39 -7.89 18.87 13.71
C LEU A 39 -7.88 18.95 15.24
N ILE A 40 -9.06 18.86 15.84
CA ILE A 40 -9.20 18.60 17.27
C ILE A 40 -8.95 17.11 17.49
N LEU A 41 -7.73 16.77 17.91
CA LEU A 41 -7.29 15.39 18.07
C LEU A 41 -7.57 14.86 19.48
N PRO A 42 -8.04 13.61 19.63
CA PRO A 42 -8.10 12.96 20.94
C PRO A 42 -6.69 12.67 21.49
N PRO A 43 -6.52 12.45 22.81
CA PRO A 43 -5.19 12.23 23.42
C PRO A 43 -4.41 11.01 22.89
N LEU A 44 -5.11 10.03 22.30
CA LEU A 44 -4.51 8.82 21.71
C LEU A 44 -4.16 8.97 20.23
N ALA A 45 -4.41 10.13 19.63
CA ALA A 45 -4.07 10.37 18.24
C ALA A 45 -2.54 10.32 18.04
N PRO A 46 -2.06 9.69 16.96
CA PRO A 46 -0.64 9.63 16.67
C PRO A 46 -0.04 11.01 16.40
N GLN A 47 1.26 11.16 16.60
CA GLN A 47 1.99 12.34 16.12
C GLN A 47 2.12 12.28 14.59
N ASP A 48 2.15 13.43 13.93
CA ASP A 48 2.14 13.56 12.46
C ASP A 48 3.30 12.83 11.77
N TYR A 49 4.50 12.80 12.35
CA TYR A 49 5.65 12.10 11.78
C TYR A 49 5.45 10.58 11.70
N LEU A 50 4.55 10.00 12.50
CA LEU A 50 4.27 8.56 12.47
C LEU A 50 3.66 8.14 11.12
N PHE A 51 2.94 9.03 10.44
CA PHE A 51 2.44 8.74 9.09
C PHE A 51 3.58 8.43 8.12
N GLY A 52 4.70 9.16 8.20
CA GLY A 52 5.88 8.93 7.35
C GLY A 52 6.62 7.62 7.65
N ILE A 53 6.37 6.99 8.80
CA ILE A 53 7.01 5.72 9.20
C ILE A 53 6.07 4.54 8.91
N VAL A 54 4.82 4.66 9.34
CA VAL A 54 3.86 3.55 9.30
C VAL A 54 3.41 3.26 7.88
N TRP A 55 3.16 4.28 7.05
CA TRP A 55 2.63 4.07 5.70
C TRP A 55 3.59 3.30 4.78
N PRO A 56 4.90 3.61 4.70
CA PRO A 56 5.84 2.79 3.93
C PRO A 56 5.86 1.34 4.42
N ILE A 57 5.85 1.10 5.74
CA ILE A 57 5.81 -0.26 6.27
C ILE A 57 4.53 -0.99 5.81
N LEU A 58 3.37 -0.32 5.88
CA LEU A 58 2.11 -0.88 5.40
C LEU A 58 2.14 -1.15 3.89
N TYR A 59 2.68 -0.24 3.08
CA TYR A 59 2.80 -0.42 1.63
C TYR A 59 3.74 -1.57 1.26
N ALA A 60 4.85 -1.73 1.98
CA ALA A 60 5.71 -2.90 1.83
C ALA A 60 4.97 -4.22 2.16
N LEU A 61 4.15 -4.24 3.21
CA LEU A 61 3.33 -5.42 3.56
C LEU A 61 2.25 -5.71 2.51
N ILE A 62 1.59 -4.68 1.99
CA ILE A 62 0.61 -4.80 0.88
C ILE A 62 1.31 -5.35 -0.37
N ALA A 63 2.52 -4.89 -0.68
CA ALA A 63 3.31 -5.41 -1.78
C ALA A 63 3.71 -6.87 -1.60
N ILE A 64 4.08 -7.29 -0.39
CA ILE A 64 4.34 -8.69 -0.07
C ILE A 64 3.08 -9.52 -0.30
N ALA A 65 1.91 -9.04 0.13
CA ALA A 65 0.63 -9.72 -0.14
C ALA A 65 0.36 -9.85 -1.64
N ALA A 66 0.55 -8.78 -2.41
CA ALA A 66 0.41 -8.77 -3.87
C ALA A 66 1.34 -9.81 -4.53
N TYR A 67 2.60 -9.84 -4.09
CA TYR A 67 3.59 -10.80 -4.56
C TYR A 67 3.20 -12.25 -4.27
N LEU A 68 2.67 -12.53 -3.08
CA LEU A 68 2.19 -13.87 -2.71
C LEU A 68 0.98 -14.31 -3.54
N ILE A 69 0.03 -13.41 -3.80
CA ILE A 69 -1.12 -13.68 -4.69
C ILE A 69 -0.61 -13.99 -6.11
N PHE A 70 0.32 -13.19 -6.63
CA PHE A 70 0.95 -13.40 -7.94
C PHE A 70 1.69 -14.74 -8.03
N TYR A 71 2.40 -15.13 -6.97
CA TYR A 71 3.11 -16.39 -6.92
C TYR A 71 2.15 -17.59 -6.89
N ASN A 72 1.07 -17.51 -6.10
CA ASN A 72 0.08 -18.57 -5.96
C ASN A 72 -0.84 -18.74 -7.19
N LEU A 73 -1.06 -17.68 -7.98
CA LEU A 73 -1.74 -17.73 -9.28
C LEU A 73 -1.16 -18.79 -10.23
N LYS A 74 0.14 -19.11 -10.12
CA LYS A 74 0.77 -20.17 -10.91
C LYS A 74 0.31 -21.58 -10.52
N ASN A 75 -0.14 -21.77 -9.29
CA ASN A 75 -0.44 -23.10 -8.73
C ASN A 75 -1.95 -23.38 -8.63
N GLN A 76 -2.78 -22.36 -8.36
CA GLN A 76 -4.23 -22.52 -8.20
C GLN A 76 -4.99 -21.31 -8.77
N LYS A 77 -5.66 -21.50 -9.91
CA LYS A 77 -6.22 -20.39 -10.70
C LYS A 77 -7.51 -19.76 -10.14
N SER A 78 -8.45 -20.54 -9.60
CA SER A 78 -9.77 -20.02 -9.17
C SER A 78 -9.67 -19.07 -7.98
N ASP A 79 -9.02 -19.52 -6.91
CA ASP A 79 -9.02 -18.81 -5.63
C ASP A 79 -8.13 -17.56 -5.71
N SER A 80 -7.08 -17.63 -6.51
CA SER A 80 -6.17 -16.51 -6.71
C SER A 80 -6.77 -15.39 -7.57
N GLN A 81 -7.74 -15.68 -8.44
CA GLN A 81 -8.49 -14.64 -9.17
C GLN A 81 -9.39 -13.84 -8.23
N ILE A 82 -10.07 -14.52 -7.32
CA ILE A 82 -10.90 -13.89 -6.28
C ILE A 82 -10.02 -13.03 -5.37
N ALA A 83 -8.89 -13.55 -4.91
CA ALA A 83 -7.92 -12.80 -4.11
C ALA A 83 -7.41 -11.54 -4.84
N LEU A 84 -7.12 -11.65 -6.15
CA LEU A 84 -6.66 -10.50 -6.94
C LEU A 84 -7.76 -9.42 -7.08
N PHE A 85 -9.01 -9.82 -7.23
CA PHE A 85 -10.15 -8.89 -7.28
C PHE A 85 -10.28 -8.09 -5.97
N TYR A 86 -10.28 -8.77 -4.83
CA TYR A 86 -10.35 -8.10 -3.53
C TYR A 86 -9.11 -7.25 -3.24
N PHE A 87 -7.92 -7.71 -3.65
CA PHE A 87 -6.69 -6.90 -3.57
C PHE A 87 -6.81 -5.61 -4.38
N GLY A 88 -7.33 -5.69 -5.61
CA GLY A 88 -7.55 -4.51 -6.45
C GLY A 88 -8.50 -3.50 -5.81
N ILE A 89 -9.63 -3.97 -5.26
CA ILE A 89 -10.56 -3.11 -4.52
C ILE A 89 -9.86 -2.48 -3.31
N GLN A 90 -9.16 -3.27 -2.51
CA GLN A 90 -8.45 -2.79 -1.33
C GLN A 90 -7.44 -1.69 -1.70
N LEU A 91 -6.68 -1.87 -2.77
CA LEU A 91 -5.68 -0.90 -3.23
C LEU A 91 -6.31 0.40 -3.76
N ILE A 92 -7.41 0.30 -4.51
CA ILE A 92 -8.16 1.47 -5.01
C ILE A 92 -8.73 2.28 -3.84
N LEU A 93 -9.40 1.60 -2.90
CA LEU A 93 -9.95 2.26 -1.71
C LEU A 93 -8.85 2.91 -0.88
N ASN A 94 -7.72 2.22 -0.70
CA ASN A 94 -6.57 2.77 0.01
C ASN A 94 -6.01 4.02 -0.67
N PHE A 95 -5.85 3.99 -2.00
CA PHE A 95 -5.34 5.12 -2.77
C PHE A 95 -6.24 6.35 -2.71
N ILE A 96 -7.56 6.14 -2.86
CA ILE A 96 -8.54 7.23 -2.88
C ILE A 96 -8.75 7.82 -1.48
N TRP A 97 -8.60 7.02 -0.43
CA TRP A 97 -8.89 7.45 0.95
C TRP A 97 -8.11 8.71 1.36
N SER A 98 -6.79 8.74 1.12
CA SER A 98 -5.97 9.91 1.46
C SER A 98 -6.44 11.17 0.74
N ILE A 99 -6.86 11.03 -0.52
CA ILE A 99 -7.33 12.14 -1.35
C ILE A 99 -8.66 12.68 -0.84
N ILE A 100 -9.61 11.81 -0.48
CA ILE A 100 -10.91 12.24 0.03
C ILE A 100 -10.81 12.87 1.42
N PHE A 101 -9.92 12.35 2.28
CA PHE A 101 -9.86 12.78 3.68
C PHE A 101 -9.05 14.07 3.88
N PHE A 102 -7.95 14.24 3.13
CA PHE A 102 -7.01 15.35 3.32
C PHE A 102 -7.09 16.40 2.20
N LYS A 103 -8.20 16.47 1.46
CA LYS A 103 -8.41 17.48 0.42
C LYS A 103 -9.81 18.05 0.50
#